data_AF-A0A433ELQ4-F1
#
_entry.id   AF-A0A433ELQ4-F1
#
_cell.length_a   1.000
_cell.length_b   1.000
_cell.length_c   1.000
_cell.angle_alpha   90.00
_cell.angle_beta   90.00
_cell.angle_gamma   90.00
#
_symmetry.space_group_name_H-M   'P 1'
#
loop_
_entity.id
_entity.type
_entity.pdbx_description
1 polymer ?
#
loop_
_entity_poly.entity_id
_entity_poly.type
_entity_poly.pdbx_seq_one_letter_code
_entity_poly.pdbx_strand_id
1 'polypeptide(L)'
;MTRSDIIPMVLFAAIVVSLGINTPQAANEIIAKLFGKTISNSELQPSQSDVDRFQSILSDKSEVEIRKLLAQRALGTKISESVIADFADENNIEPSNSEVESAYAVIKTWTVDLSHNAEYSDEEVERYRLAMAEGMAKSWKVSKSLYETFGGDVVFQQSNPLTPVGAYKDLFEQYRSQGEFVIYDPVFKAAFWESVRMRYSNVLPQENIDYSSPWWEAGLNASGD
;
A
#
# COMPACT_ATOMS: atom_id res chain seq x y z
N MET A 1 55.14 24.49 -32.40
CA MET A 1 55.18 23.11 -32.94
C MET A 1 55.22 22.19 -31.73
N THR A 2 54.23 21.37 -31.39
CA THR A 2 53.12 20.70 -32.10
C THR A 2 51.91 20.57 -31.15
N ARG A 3 50.70 21.01 -31.59
CA ARG A 3 49.45 20.22 -31.75
C ARG A 3 49.10 19.34 -30.55
N SER A 4 48.03 19.59 -29.79
CA SER A 4 46.60 19.46 -30.13
C SER A 4 45.83 19.81 -28.84
N ASP A 5 44.59 20.28 -28.77
CA ASP A 5 43.54 20.59 -29.72
C ASP A 5 42.41 21.28 -28.91
N ILE A 6 41.70 22.23 -29.53
CA ILE A 6 40.30 22.64 -29.30
C ILE A 6 40.00 23.42 -27.99
N ILE A 7 39.96 24.76 -27.98
CA ILE A 7 38.97 25.73 -28.50
C ILE A 7 37.59 25.70 -27.80
N PRO A 8 37.02 26.89 -27.44
CA PRO A 8 36.06 27.11 -26.35
C PRO A 8 34.63 27.47 -26.83
N MET A 9 33.60 27.41 -25.97
CA MET A 9 32.29 28.07 -26.17
C MET A 9 31.48 27.97 -24.86
N VAL A 10 31.33 29.01 -24.05
CA VAL A 10 30.39 30.14 -24.14
C VAL A 10 28.90 29.71 -24.14
N LEU A 11 28.25 30.05 -23.01
CA LEU A 11 26.83 30.35 -22.76
C LEU A 11 25.76 29.37 -23.28
N PHE A 12 24.83 28.98 -22.40
CA PHE A 12 23.47 29.53 -22.45
C PHE A 12 22.72 29.21 -21.16
N ALA A 13 22.17 30.26 -20.54
CA ALA A 13 21.11 30.14 -19.56
C ALA A 13 19.89 29.52 -20.23
N ALA A 14 19.28 28.52 -19.59
CA ALA A 14 17.90 28.15 -19.86
C ALA A 14 17.23 27.87 -18.52
N ILE A 15 16.53 28.89 -18.04
CA ILE A 15 15.39 28.76 -17.16
C ILE A 15 14.49 27.70 -17.81
N VAL A 16 14.37 26.53 -17.19
CA VAL A 16 13.33 25.58 -17.58
C VAL A 16 12.03 26.15 -17.05
N VAL A 17 11.40 26.96 -17.91
CA VAL A 17 9.98 27.22 -17.87
C VAL A 17 9.30 25.85 -17.93
N SER A 18 8.79 25.38 -16.79
CA SER A 18 7.94 24.20 -16.69
C SER A 18 6.57 24.50 -17.30
N LEU A 19 6.53 24.74 -18.61
CA LEU A 19 5.31 24.59 -19.40
C LEU A 19 5.11 23.10 -19.60
N GLY A 20 3.90 22.63 -19.28
CA GLY A 20 3.50 21.22 -19.34
C GLY A 20 3.61 20.64 -20.74
N ILE A 21 4.79 20.13 -21.08
CA ILE A 21 5.01 19.26 -22.22
C ILE A 21 5.35 17.90 -21.65
N ASN A 22 4.40 16.97 -21.72
CA ASN A 22 4.64 15.54 -21.51
C ASN A 22 5.61 15.06 -22.59
N THR A 23 6.91 15.23 -22.37
CA THR A 23 7.94 14.61 -23.21
C THR A 23 8.02 13.10 -22.89
N PRO A 24 8.22 12.21 -23.88
CA PRO A 24 8.42 10.77 -23.68
C PRO A 24 9.52 10.42 -22.68
N GLN A 25 10.46 11.35 -22.46
CA GLN A 25 11.57 11.22 -21.54
C GLN A 25 11.15 11.24 -20.05
N ALA A 26 10.08 11.94 -19.69
CA ALA A 26 9.54 11.95 -18.32
C ALA A 26 8.68 10.71 -18.02
N ALA A 27 8.15 10.04 -19.05
CA ALA A 27 7.39 8.79 -18.87
C ALA A 27 8.29 7.60 -18.53
N ASN A 28 9.53 7.58 -19.06
CA ASN A 28 10.48 6.47 -18.84
C ASN A 28 11.50 6.74 -17.71
N GLU A 29 11.29 7.80 -16.93
CA GLU A 29 12.15 8.11 -15.79
C GLU A 29 12.03 7.02 -14.71
N ILE A 30 13.15 6.52 -14.22
CA ILE A 30 13.18 5.55 -13.12
C ILE A 30 12.90 6.31 -11.82
N ILE A 31 11.74 6.04 -11.24
CA ILE A 31 11.27 6.72 -10.02
C ILE A 31 11.78 6.02 -8.77
N ALA A 32 11.85 4.69 -8.79
CA ALA A 32 12.27 3.90 -7.64
C ALA A 32 12.90 2.56 -8.06
N LYS A 33 13.53 1.90 -7.09
CA LYS A 33 13.94 0.50 -7.14
C LYS A 33 13.32 -0.21 -5.93
N LEU A 34 12.77 -1.40 -6.13
CA LEU A 34 12.11 -2.21 -5.12
C LEU A 34 12.48 -3.68 -5.35
N PHE A 35 13.13 -4.31 -4.38
CA PHE A 35 13.65 -5.68 -4.42
C PHE A 35 14.41 -5.99 -5.70
N GLY A 36 15.39 -5.13 -6.03
CA GLY A 36 16.18 -5.27 -7.26
C GLY A 36 15.53 -4.73 -8.53
N LYS A 37 14.20 -4.55 -8.58
CA LYS A 37 13.44 -4.19 -9.78
C LYS A 37 13.20 -2.67 -9.87
N THR A 38 13.44 -2.10 -11.03
CA THR A 38 13.14 -0.67 -11.29
C THR A 38 11.65 -0.44 -11.47
N ILE A 39 11.18 0.73 -11.03
CA ILE A 39 9.82 1.23 -11.25
C ILE A 39 9.94 2.55 -12.00
N SER A 40 9.40 2.59 -13.21
CA SER A 40 9.35 3.80 -14.04
C SER A 40 8.10 4.64 -13.76
N ASN A 41 8.13 5.91 -14.17
CA ASN A 41 6.99 6.81 -14.02
C ASN A 41 5.76 6.34 -14.82
N SER A 42 5.97 5.74 -15.99
CA SER A 42 4.91 5.22 -16.85
C SER A 42 4.09 4.11 -16.17
N GLU A 43 4.73 3.26 -15.38
CA GLU A 43 4.08 2.19 -14.61
C GLU A 43 3.17 2.72 -13.50
N LEU A 44 3.38 3.97 -13.07
CA LEU A 44 2.63 4.61 -11.99
C LEU A 44 1.46 5.45 -12.50
N GLN A 45 1.33 5.64 -13.81
CA GLN A 45 0.32 6.53 -14.35
C GLN A 45 -1.09 5.92 -14.20
N PRO A 46 -2.05 6.66 -13.62
CA PRO A 46 -3.42 6.17 -13.48
C PRO A 46 -4.14 6.12 -14.83
N SER A 47 -5.16 5.25 -14.89
CA SER A 47 -6.10 5.25 -16.02
C SER A 47 -6.92 6.54 -16.07
N GLN A 48 -7.49 6.89 -17.23
CA GLN A 48 -8.39 8.04 -17.32
C GLN A 48 -9.61 7.88 -16.41
N SER A 49 -10.17 6.67 -16.32
CA SER A 49 -11.32 6.39 -15.45
C SER A 49 -11.03 6.65 -13.97
N ASP A 50 -9.82 6.35 -13.49
CA ASP A 50 -9.44 6.66 -12.11
C ASP A 50 -9.30 8.16 -11.89
N VAL A 51 -8.74 8.87 -12.87
CA VAL A 51 -8.61 10.33 -12.82
C VAL A 51 -9.98 10.99 -12.77
N ASP A 52 -10.91 10.59 -13.65
CA ASP A 52 -12.28 11.14 -13.70
C ASP A 52 -13.03 10.88 -12.39
N ARG A 53 -12.87 9.68 -11.81
CA ARG A 53 -13.43 9.33 -10.50
C ARG A 53 -12.91 10.26 -9.41
N PHE A 54 -11.59 10.46 -9.33
CA PHE A 54 -11.01 11.33 -8.30
C PHE A 54 -11.32 12.81 -8.55
N GLN A 55 -11.47 13.23 -9.81
CA GLN A 55 -11.86 14.59 -10.19
C GLN A 55 -13.26 14.95 -9.69
N SER A 56 -14.17 13.97 -9.60
CA SER A 56 -15.50 14.14 -9.01
C SER A 56 -15.48 14.36 -7.50
N ILE A 57 -14.43 13.88 -6.81
CA ILE A 57 -14.26 13.96 -5.35
C ILE A 57 -13.43 15.19 -4.96
N LEU A 58 -12.37 15.46 -5.72
CA LEU A 58 -11.40 16.54 -5.50
C LEU A 58 -11.61 17.62 -6.56
N SER A 59 -12.81 18.22 -6.55
CA SER A 59 -13.23 19.18 -7.59
C SER A 59 -12.38 20.46 -7.65
N ASP A 60 -11.61 20.74 -6.59
CA ASP A 60 -10.69 21.88 -6.49
C ASP A 60 -9.35 21.64 -7.19
N LYS A 61 -9.01 20.40 -7.54
CA LYS A 61 -7.71 20.03 -8.12
C LYS A 61 -7.78 19.93 -9.63
N SER A 62 -6.70 20.31 -10.31
CA SER A 62 -6.56 20.05 -11.75
C SER A 62 -6.28 18.57 -12.03
N GLU A 63 -6.56 18.13 -13.27
CA GLU A 63 -6.25 16.77 -13.72
C GLU A 63 -4.77 16.39 -13.49
N VAL A 64 -3.87 17.35 -13.73
CA VAL A 64 -2.42 17.17 -13.53
C VAL A 64 -2.09 16.88 -12.06
N GLU A 65 -2.72 17.60 -11.13
CA GLU A 65 -2.55 17.37 -9.70
C GLU A 65 -3.11 16.02 -9.27
N ILE A 66 -4.28 15.63 -9.80
CA ILE A 66 -4.89 14.33 -9.51
C ILE A 66 -4.00 13.19 -10.01
N ARG A 67 -3.50 13.27 -11.24
CA ARG A 67 -2.57 12.26 -11.78
C ARG A 67 -1.33 12.12 -10.92
N LYS A 68 -0.77 13.24 -10.48
CA LYS A 68 0.40 13.25 -9.58
C LYS A 68 0.09 12.56 -8.24
N LEU A 69 -1.04 12.90 -7.61
CA LEU A 69 -1.47 12.28 -6.35
C LEU A 69 -1.70 10.78 -6.50
N LEU A 70 -2.35 10.36 -7.58
CA LEU A 70 -2.61 8.94 -7.86
C LEU A 70 -1.32 8.18 -8.15
N ALA A 71 -0.37 8.75 -8.90
CA ALA A 71 0.93 8.13 -9.12
C ALA A 71 1.72 7.98 -7.82
N GLN A 72 1.75 9.01 -6.97
CA GLN A 72 2.37 8.96 -5.65
C GLN A 72 1.75 7.87 -4.77
N ARG A 73 0.42 7.76 -4.76
CA ARG A 73 -0.31 6.71 -4.07
C ARG A 73 0.04 5.33 -4.63
N ALA A 74 0.11 5.18 -5.95
CA ALA A 74 0.45 3.91 -6.60
C ALA A 74 1.85 3.42 -6.19
N LEU A 75 2.85 4.30 -6.16
CA LEU A 75 4.18 3.93 -5.66
C LEU A 75 4.13 3.54 -4.19
N GLY A 76 3.44 4.32 -3.35
CA GLY A 76 3.33 4.03 -1.92
C GLY A 76 2.64 2.71 -1.63
N THR A 77 1.55 2.39 -2.34
CA THR A 77 0.88 1.09 -2.29
C THR A 77 1.83 -0.03 -2.71
N LYS A 78 2.52 0.11 -3.84
CA LYS A 78 3.43 -0.92 -4.34
C LYS A 78 4.59 -1.24 -3.37
N ILE A 79 5.18 -0.21 -2.77
CA ILE A 79 6.22 -0.38 -1.74
C ILE A 79 5.61 -1.05 -0.51
N SER A 80 4.48 -0.56 -0.02
CA SER A 80 3.84 -1.08 1.20
C SER A 80 3.45 -2.55 1.06
N GLU A 81 2.75 -2.91 -0.02
CA GLU A 81 2.35 -4.29 -0.28
C GLU A 81 3.56 -5.22 -0.42
N SER A 82 4.60 -4.80 -1.15
CA SER A 82 5.77 -5.65 -1.37
C SER A 82 6.59 -5.84 -0.08
N VAL A 83 6.80 -4.78 0.70
CA VAL A 83 7.53 -4.85 1.97
C VAL A 83 6.76 -5.67 3.01
N ILE A 84 5.44 -5.50 3.11
CA ILE A 84 4.62 -6.27 4.04
C ILE A 84 4.56 -7.74 3.63
N ALA A 85 4.47 -8.03 2.33
CA ALA A 85 4.51 -9.40 1.82
C ALA A 85 5.86 -10.07 2.13
N ASP A 86 6.97 -9.39 1.83
CA ASP A 86 8.31 -9.91 2.12
C ASP A 86 8.52 -10.12 3.63
N PHE A 87 8.07 -9.17 4.47
CA PHE A 87 8.10 -9.34 5.93
C PHE A 87 7.32 -10.58 6.39
N ALA A 88 6.15 -10.82 5.79
CA ALA A 88 5.35 -12.01 6.08
C ALA A 88 6.10 -13.29 5.69
N ASP A 89 6.72 -13.31 4.51
CA ASP A 89 7.47 -14.46 4.00
C ASP A 89 8.72 -14.73 4.86
N GLU A 90 9.54 -13.72 5.17
CA GLU A 90 10.73 -13.84 6.01
C GLU A 90 10.41 -14.37 7.42
N ASN A 91 9.25 -14.01 7.96
CA ASN A 91 8.81 -14.41 9.30
C ASN A 91 7.90 -15.66 9.28
N ASN A 92 7.74 -16.32 8.13
CA ASN A 92 6.89 -17.51 7.95
C ASN A 92 5.45 -17.29 8.46
N ILE A 93 4.90 -16.11 8.18
CA ILE A 93 3.57 -15.72 8.63
C ILE A 93 2.54 -16.29 7.66
N GLU A 94 2.02 -17.46 8.02
CA GLU A 94 0.91 -18.09 7.32
C GLU A 94 -0.23 -18.41 8.30
N PRO A 95 -1.50 -18.15 7.92
CA PRO A 95 -2.63 -18.50 8.77
C PRO A 95 -2.73 -20.03 8.91
N SER A 96 -3.16 -20.50 10.09
CA SER A 96 -3.49 -21.91 10.28
C SER A 96 -4.82 -22.24 9.62
N ASN A 97 -5.07 -23.52 9.35
CA ASN A 97 -6.37 -23.96 8.82
C ASN A 97 -7.53 -23.52 9.73
N SER A 98 -7.35 -23.57 11.06
CA SER A 98 -8.39 -23.14 12.00
C SER A 98 -8.68 -21.63 11.94
N GLU A 99 -7.65 -20.80 11.72
CA GLU A 99 -7.80 -19.35 11.56
C GLU A 99 -8.55 -19.03 10.24
N VAL A 100 -8.26 -19.76 9.17
CA VAL A 100 -8.97 -19.61 7.88
C VAL A 100 -10.42 -20.09 8.00
N GLU A 101 -10.66 -21.24 8.65
CA GLU A 101 -12.00 -21.77 8.87
C GLU A 101 -12.88 -20.82 9.71
N SER A 102 -12.33 -20.21 10.78
CA SER A 102 -13.07 -19.25 11.61
C SER A 102 -13.37 -17.96 10.86
N ALA A 103 -12.42 -17.46 10.07
CA ALA A 103 -12.64 -16.30 9.20
C ALA A 103 -13.71 -16.60 8.13
N TYR A 104 -13.65 -17.78 7.51
CA TYR A 104 -14.59 -18.22 6.49
C TYR A 104 -16.04 -18.26 7.02
N ALA A 105 -16.24 -18.74 8.25
CA ALA A 105 -17.56 -18.77 8.88
C ALA A 105 -18.20 -17.37 8.95
N VAL A 106 -17.42 -16.35 9.33
CA VAL A 106 -17.89 -14.96 9.42
C VAL A 106 -18.09 -14.34 8.04
N ILE A 107 -17.17 -14.58 7.12
CA ILE A 107 -17.27 -14.14 5.72
C ILE A 107 -18.55 -14.68 5.05
N LYS A 108 -18.89 -15.95 5.31
CA LYS A 108 -20.12 -16.57 4.79
C LYS A 108 -21.37 -15.82 5.28
N THR A 109 -21.39 -15.40 6.55
CA THR A 109 -22.47 -14.58 7.11
C THR A 109 -22.53 -13.19 6.48
N TRP A 110 -21.40 -12.52 6.29
CA TRP A 110 -21.35 -11.19 5.66
C TRP A 110 -21.72 -11.18 4.17
N THR A 111 -21.64 -12.35 3.52
CA THR A 111 -21.88 -12.49 2.08
C THR A 111 -23.07 -13.37 1.75
N VAL A 112 -24.03 -13.50 2.68
CA VAL A 112 -25.24 -14.31 2.49
C VAL A 112 -26.04 -13.89 1.25
N ASP A 113 -26.04 -12.60 0.92
CA ASP A 113 -26.77 -12.06 -0.23
C ASP A 113 -26.19 -12.50 -1.57
N LEU A 114 -24.87 -12.80 -1.63
CA LEU A 114 -24.24 -13.30 -2.86
C LEU A 114 -24.77 -14.67 -3.26
N SER A 115 -25.14 -15.51 -2.30
CA SER A 115 -25.74 -16.82 -2.57
C SER A 115 -27.16 -16.74 -3.15
N HIS A 116 -27.79 -15.56 -3.09
CA HIS A 116 -29.11 -15.33 -3.67
C HIS A 116 -29.04 -14.55 -4.99
N ASN A 117 -27.83 -14.18 -5.44
CA ASN A 117 -27.63 -13.45 -6.67
C ASN A 117 -27.44 -14.42 -7.85
N ALA A 118 -28.35 -14.39 -8.82
CA ALA A 118 -28.33 -15.24 -10.01
C ALA A 118 -27.16 -14.95 -10.99
N GLU A 119 -26.41 -13.86 -10.79
CA GLU A 119 -25.25 -13.51 -11.60
C GLU A 119 -24.00 -14.34 -11.27
N TYR A 120 -23.92 -14.96 -10.10
CA TYR A 120 -22.77 -15.73 -9.65
C TYR A 120 -23.14 -17.20 -9.44
N SER A 121 -22.29 -18.11 -9.89
CA SER A 121 -22.41 -19.52 -9.53
C SER A 121 -22.00 -19.76 -8.07
N ASP A 122 -22.55 -20.81 -7.47
CA ASP A 122 -22.17 -21.22 -6.10
C ASP A 122 -20.66 -21.44 -5.96
N GLU A 123 -20.01 -22.01 -6.99
CA GLU A 123 -18.56 -22.23 -7.02
C GLU A 123 -17.76 -20.92 -7.03
N GLU A 124 -18.23 -19.90 -7.75
CA GLU A 124 -17.57 -18.58 -7.77
C GLU A 124 -17.69 -17.88 -6.42
N VAL A 125 -18.89 -17.92 -5.83
CA VAL A 125 -19.13 -17.37 -4.49
C VAL A 125 -18.25 -18.09 -3.46
N GLU A 126 -18.11 -19.42 -3.56
CA GLU A 126 -17.30 -20.20 -2.64
C GLU A 126 -15.80 -19.87 -2.75
N ARG A 127 -15.26 -19.82 -3.97
CA ARG A 127 -13.86 -19.40 -4.18
C ARG A 127 -13.60 -17.99 -3.65
N TYR A 128 -14.54 -17.07 -3.86
CA TYR A 128 -14.44 -15.70 -3.36
C TYR A 128 -14.40 -15.66 -1.83
N ARG A 129 -15.27 -16.42 -1.16
CA ARG A 129 -15.32 -16.49 0.31
C ARG A 129 -14.02 -17.06 0.89
N LEU A 130 -13.50 -18.14 0.31
CA LEU A 130 -12.24 -18.74 0.75
C LEU A 130 -11.07 -17.75 0.59
N ALA A 131 -10.96 -17.09 -0.56
CA ALA A 131 -9.91 -16.10 -0.79
C ALA A 131 -9.97 -14.92 0.19
N MET A 132 -11.18 -14.44 0.52
CA MET A 132 -11.34 -13.40 1.54
C MET A 132 -10.98 -13.89 2.95
N ALA A 133 -11.36 -15.13 3.30
CA ALA A 133 -11.03 -15.71 4.59
C ALA A 133 -9.51 -15.85 4.76
N GLU A 134 -8.82 -16.36 3.74
CA GLU A 134 -7.35 -16.44 3.71
C GLU A 134 -6.71 -15.06 3.82
N GLY A 135 -7.18 -14.08 3.05
CA GLY A 135 -6.68 -12.71 3.09
C GLY A 135 -6.90 -12.02 4.44
N MET A 136 -8.07 -12.20 5.04
CA MET A 136 -8.42 -11.67 6.36
C MET A 136 -7.58 -12.31 7.47
N ALA A 137 -7.42 -13.64 7.43
CA ALA A 137 -6.58 -14.38 8.36
C ALA A 137 -5.11 -13.96 8.27
N LYS A 138 -4.56 -13.89 7.05
CA LYS A 138 -3.19 -13.44 6.80
C LYS A 138 -2.99 -11.98 7.23
N SER A 139 -3.92 -11.09 6.91
CA SER A 139 -3.84 -9.67 7.30
C SER A 139 -3.80 -9.46 8.82
N TRP A 140 -4.64 -10.17 9.58
CA TRP A 140 -4.61 -10.13 11.04
C TRP A 140 -3.30 -10.66 11.60
N LYS A 141 -2.80 -11.79 11.08
CA LYS A 141 -1.58 -12.43 11.58
C LYS A 141 -0.34 -11.58 11.30
N VAL A 142 -0.27 -10.95 10.12
CA VAL A 142 0.75 -9.95 9.80
C VAL A 142 0.66 -8.76 10.74
N SER A 143 -0.54 -8.25 11.02
CA SER A 143 -0.74 -7.14 11.96
C SER A 143 -0.27 -7.47 13.37
N LYS A 144 -0.61 -8.67 13.86
CA LYS A 144 -0.11 -9.22 15.12
C LYS A 144 1.41 -9.23 15.15
N SER A 145 2.05 -9.83 14.15
CA SER A 145 3.51 -9.95 14.11
C SER A 145 4.22 -8.59 14.02
N LEU A 146 3.68 -7.65 13.23
CA LEU A 146 4.21 -6.28 13.15
C LEU A 146 4.11 -5.57 14.50
N TYR A 147 2.98 -5.69 15.19
CA TYR A 147 2.81 -5.11 16.52
C TYR A 147 3.73 -5.75 17.55
N GLU A 148 3.87 -7.07 17.56
CA GLU A 148 4.79 -7.78 18.47
C GLU A 148 6.26 -7.44 18.20
N THR A 149 6.62 -7.17 16.95
CA THR A 149 8.00 -6.86 16.54
C THR A 149 8.38 -5.40 16.80
N PHE A 150 7.51 -4.46 16.42
CA PHE A 150 7.83 -3.02 16.42
C PHE A 150 6.97 -2.19 17.38
N GLY A 151 5.80 -2.70 17.79
CA GLY A 151 4.85 -1.98 18.64
C GLY A 151 4.24 -0.74 17.98
N GLY A 152 4.04 0.31 18.79
CA GLY A 152 3.51 1.60 18.35
C GLY A 152 1.99 1.70 18.33
N ASP A 153 1.48 2.80 17.75
CA ASP A 153 0.05 3.09 17.71
C ASP A 153 -0.73 2.07 16.88
N VAL A 154 -1.89 1.64 17.39
CA VAL A 154 -2.86 0.81 16.67
C VAL A 154 -4.11 1.65 16.43
N VAL A 155 -4.68 1.56 15.23
CA VAL A 155 -5.89 2.30 14.85
C VAL A 155 -6.98 1.35 14.39
N PHE A 156 -8.22 1.77 14.62
CA PHE A 156 -9.38 1.07 14.10
C PHE A 156 -9.58 1.38 12.61
N GLN A 157 -9.53 0.35 11.76
CA GLN A 157 -9.96 0.43 10.36
C GLN A 157 -11.06 -0.60 10.11
N GLN A 158 -12.04 -0.28 9.26
CA GLN A 158 -13.17 -1.18 9.02
C GLN A 158 -12.74 -2.55 8.47
N SER A 159 -11.69 -2.59 7.64
CA SER A 159 -11.16 -3.83 7.07
C SER A 159 -10.22 -4.59 8.01
N ASN A 160 -9.64 -3.90 8.99
CA ASN A 160 -8.76 -4.47 10.00
C ASN A 160 -8.83 -3.61 11.28
N PRO A 161 -9.66 -4.00 12.26
CA PRO A 161 -9.88 -3.23 13.49
C PRO A 161 -8.62 -2.98 14.33
N LEU A 162 -7.57 -3.78 14.12
CA LEU A 162 -6.30 -3.68 14.83
C LEU A 162 -5.18 -3.47 13.79
N THR A 163 -5.13 -2.29 13.16
CA THR A 163 -4.04 -1.94 12.23
C THR A 163 -2.89 -1.28 12.98
N PRO A 164 -1.68 -1.87 13.03
CA PRO A 164 -0.54 -1.35 13.78
C PRO A 164 0.23 -0.28 13.00
N VAL A 165 -0.39 0.86 12.78
CA VAL A 165 0.20 1.96 11.98
C VAL A 165 1.52 2.48 12.54
N GLY A 166 1.74 2.36 13.85
CA GLY A 166 3.01 2.71 14.48
C GLY A 166 4.18 1.81 14.05
N ALA A 167 3.92 0.53 13.79
CA ALA A 167 4.92 -0.44 13.38
C ALA A 167 5.46 -0.18 11.96
N TYR A 168 4.63 0.38 11.07
CA TYR A 168 4.98 0.56 9.67
C TYR A 168 6.21 1.45 9.46
N LYS A 169 6.37 2.50 10.25
CA LYS A 169 7.53 3.39 10.12
C LYS A 169 8.83 2.62 10.32
N ASP A 170 8.92 1.83 11.38
CA ASP A 170 10.15 1.12 11.73
C ASP A 170 10.42 -0.03 10.75
N LEU A 171 9.37 -0.72 10.29
CA LEU A 171 9.46 -1.68 9.17
C LEU A 171 10.05 -1.03 7.91
N PHE A 172 9.47 0.10 7.45
CA PHE A 172 9.95 0.74 6.22
C PHE A 172 11.36 1.31 6.38
N GLU A 173 11.74 1.80 7.55
CA GLU A 173 13.11 2.23 7.83
C GLU A 173 14.10 1.06 7.83
N GLN A 174 13.70 -0.11 8.36
CA GLN A 174 14.50 -1.33 8.29
C GLN A 174 14.78 -1.73 6.83
N TYR A 175 13.74 -1.87 6.01
CA TYR A 175 13.88 -2.23 4.59
C TYR A 175 14.66 -1.18 3.79
N ARG A 176 14.47 0.12 4.10
CA ARG A 176 15.28 1.19 3.51
C ARG A 176 16.76 1.04 3.88
N SER A 177 17.07 0.71 5.14
CA SER A 177 18.45 0.57 5.62
C SER A 177 19.17 -0.62 5.00
N GLN A 178 18.43 -1.69 4.68
CA GLN A 178 18.92 -2.87 3.96
C GLN A 178 19.09 -2.59 2.45
N GLY A 179 18.50 -1.51 1.94
CA GLY A 179 18.55 -1.15 0.53
C GLY A 179 17.53 -1.90 -0.32
N GLU A 180 16.54 -2.55 0.29
CA GLU A 180 15.50 -3.32 -0.39
C GLU A 180 14.58 -2.43 -1.22
N PHE A 181 14.46 -1.16 -0.86
CA PHE A 181 13.91 -0.16 -1.76
C PHE A 181 14.61 1.19 -1.66
N VAL A 182 14.61 1.90 -2.79
CA VAL A 182 15.12 3.27 -2.90
C VAL A 182 14.16 4.05 -3.78
N ILE A 183 13.69 5.20 -3.31
CA ILE A 183 12.95 6.16 -4.14
C ILE A 183 13.96 7.19 -4.63
N TYR A 184 14.11 7.35 -5.93
CA TYR A 184 15.07 8.29 -6.52
C TYR A 184 14.46 9.68 -6.65
N ASP A 185 13.23 9.75 -7.17
CA ASP A 185 12.54 11.03 -7.35
C ASP A 185 12.20 11.67 -5.99
N PRO A 186 12.58 12.94 -5.77
CA PRO A 186 12.40 13.61 -4.48
C PRO A 186 10.93 13.87 -4.12
N VAL A 187 10.07 14.07 -5.11
CA VAL A 187 8.64 14.35 -4.92
C VAL A 187 7.90 13.08 -4.49
N PHE A 188 8.19 11.95 -5.12
CA PHE A 188 7.67 10.65 -4.71
C PHE A 188 8.21 10.24 -3.33
N LYS A 189 9.50 10.49 -3.08
CA LYS A 189 10.13 10.19 -1.78
C LYS A 189 9.46 10.97 -0.65
N ALA A 190 9.26 12.28 -0.84
CA ALA A 190 8.59 13.10 0.14
C ALA A 190 7.17 12.59 0.42
N ALA A 191 6.38 12.35 -0.63
CA ALA A 191 5.00 11.87 -0.50
C ALA A 191 4.90 10.52 0.24
N PHE A 192 5.79 9.56 -0.07
CA PHE A 192 5.83 8.27 0.64
C PHE A 192 6.15 8.45 2.13
N TRP A 193 7.21 9.18 2.47
CA TRP A 193 7.58 9.33 3.88
C TRP A 193 6.62 10.23 4.67
N GLU A 194 5.91 11.15 4.01
CA GLU A 194 4.81 11.90 4.61
C GLU A 194 3.63 11.00 4.94
N SER A 195 3.25 10.08 4.05
CA SER A 195 2.16 9.13 4.34
C SER A 195 2.52 8.18 5.48
N VAL A 196 3.78 7.70 5.55
CA VAL A 196 4.27 6.86 6.64
C VAL A 196 4.27 7.58 7.99
N ARG A 197 4.46 8.91 8.00
CA ARG A 197 4.45 9.73 9.23
C ARG A 197 3.06 10.26 9.61
N MET A 198 2.03 9.90 8.86
CA MET A 198 0.67 10.36 9.14
C MET A 198 0.26 9.94 10.56
N ARG A 199 -0.20 10.91 11.34
CA ARG A 199 -0.80 10.65 12.64
C ARG A 199 -2.30 10.43 12.47
N TYR A 200 -2.81 9.42 13.15
CA TYR A 200 -4.23 9.08 13.14
C TYR A 200 -4.88 9.65 14.39
N SER A 201 -6.13 10.14 14.27
CA SER A 201 -6.89 10.65 15.41
C SER A 201 -7.60 9.55 16.19
N ASN A 202 -7.80 8.38 15.59
CA ASN A 202 -8.53 7.23 16.12
C ASN A 202 -7.58 6.12 16.62
N VAL A 203 -6.54 6.51 17.36
CA VAL A 203 -5.63 5.56 18.02
C VAL A 203 -6.37 4.87 19.17
N LEU A 204 -6.25 3.55 19.25
CA LEU A 204 -6.83 2.73 20.30
C LEU A 204 -5.99 2.85 21.59
N PRO A 205 -6.63 2.94 22.76
CA PRO A 205 -5.94 2.77 24.04
C PRO A 205 -5.24 1.40 24.11
N GLN A 206 -4.09 1.35 24.78
CA GLN A 206 -3.25 0.13 24.80
C GLN A 206 -4.00 -1.06 25.42
N GLU A 207 -4.82 -0.82 26.43
CA GLU A 207 -5.67 -1.82 27.08
C GLU A 207 -6.73 -2.44 26.16
N ASN A 208 -7.03 -1.82 25.02
CA ASN A 208 -7.98 -2.31 24.02
C ASN A 208 -7.30 -3.04 22.86
N ILE A 209 -5.98 -3.20 22.89
CA ILE A 209 -5.21 -3.89 21.86
C ILE A 209 -4.99 -5.33 22.32
N ASP A 210 -5.67 -6.27 21.68
CA ASP A 210 -5.53 -7.69 21.95
C ASP A 210 -5.38 -8.49 20.64
N TYR A 211 -4.22 -9.12 20.48
CA TYR A 211 -3.90 -10.04 19.37
C TYR A 211 -3.80 -11.51 19.84
N SER A 212 -4.30 -11.85 21.05
CA SER A 212 -4.31 -13.24 21.51
C SER A 212 -5.19 -14.12 20.63
N SER A 213 -6.26 -13.54 20.09
CA SER A 213 -7.22 -14.20 19.19
C SER A 213 -7.62 -13.27 18.04
N PRO A 214 -8.07 -13.83 16.90
CA PRO A 214 -8.60 -13.02 15.82
C PRO A 214 -9.82 -12.19 16.21
N TRP A 215 -9.86 -10.94 15.77
CA TRP A 215 -10.89 -9.98 16.17
C TRP A 215 -12.32 -10.38 15.76
N TRP A 216 -12.48 -11.20 14.71
CA TRP A 216 -13.79 -11.69 14.28
C TRP A 216 -14.37 -12.76 15.20
N GLU A 217 -13.54 -13.43 15.99
CA GLU A 217 -14.00 -14.47 16.93
C GLU A 217 -14.69 -13.87 18.17
N ALA A 218 -14.42 -12.60 18.49
CA ALA A 218 -15.13 -11.88 19.55
C ALA A 218 -16.65 -11.78 19.26
N GLY A 219 -17.04 -11.61 17.99
CA GLY A 219 -18.45 -11.58 17.58
C GLY A 219 -19.11 -12.96 17.55
N LEU A 220 -18.35 -14.02 17.25
CA LEU A 220 -18.86 -15.41 17.27
C LEU A 220 -19.23 -15.83 18.69
N ASN A 221 -18.42 -15.45 19.68
CA ASN A 221 -18.65 -15.80 21.09
C ASN A 221 -19.83 -15.03 21.71
N ALA A 222 -20.11 -13.81 21.26
CA ALA A 222 -21.25 -13.01 21.75
C ALA A 222 -22.60 -13.45 21.17
N SER A 223 -22.60 -14.32 20.16
CA SER A 223 -23.81 -14.84 19.50
C SER A 223 -24.23 -16.23 19.99
N GLY A 224 -23.45 -16.79 20.93
CA GLY A 224 -23.63 -18.14 21.49
C GLY A 224 -24.22 -18.18 22.90
N ASP A 225 -24.52 -17.03 23.50
CA ASP A 225 -25.25 -16.86 24.77
C ASP A 225 -26.70 -16.38 24.52
#